data_AF-A0A354GEF3-F1
#
_entry.id   AF-A0A354GEF3-F1
#
_cell.length_a   1.000
_cell.length_b   1.000
_cell.length_c   1.000
_cell.angle_alpha   90.00
_cell.angle_beta   90.00
_cell.angle_gamma   90.00
#
_symmetry.space_group_name_H-M   'P 1'
#
loop_
_entity.id
_entity.type
_entity.pdbx_description
1 polymer ?
#
loop_
_entity_poly.entity_id
_entity_poly.type
_entity_poly.pdbx_seq_one_letter_code
_entity_poly.pdbx_strand_id
1 'polypeptide(L)'
;MSQLFDFFFGQYSLYDSIDIWLEIIAVIFGFLSVWFSKNNNVLVFPSGMISTSIFAYLLLKWELFGDMMINIYYFFMSIYGWG
;
A
#
# COMPACT_ATOMS: atom_id res chain seq x y z
N MET A 1 -32.33 -2.57 1.29
CA MET A 1 -30.94 -2.51 1.77
C MET A 1 -30.26 -1.39 1.01
N SER A 2 -29.68 -0.43 1.73
CA SER A 2 -29.39 0.92 1.23
C SER A 2 -28.35 0.93 0.12
N GLN A 3 -28.72 1.38 -1.08
CA GLN A 3 -27.81 1.56 -2.23
C GLN A 3 -26.52 2.32 -1.89
N LEU A 4 -26.56 3.22 -0.90
CA LEU A 4 -25.37 3.89 -0.35
C LEU A 4 -24.37 2.90 0.27
N PHE A 5 -24.84 1.92 1.03
CA PHE A 5 -23.97 0.91 1.64
C PHE A 5 -23.33 0.02 0.56
N ASP A 6 -24.10 -0.42 -0.44
CA ASP A 6 -23.57 -1.22 -1.54
C ASP A 6 -22.62 -0.41 -2.44
N PHE A 7 -22.80 0.92 -2.55
CA PHE A 7 -21.87 1.79 -3.27
C PHE A 7 -20.49 1.86 -2.58
N PHE A 8 -20.45 2.01 -1.25
CA PHE A 8 -19.19 2.08 -0.49
C PHE A 8 -18.56 0.71 -0.21
N PHE A 9 -19.37 -0.32 0.01
CA PHE A 9 -18.91 -1.63 0.48
C PHE A 9 -19.09 -2.76 -0.54
N GLY A 10 -19.80 -2.55 -1.65
CA GLY A 10 -19.99 -3.57 -2.69
C GLY A 10 -18.68 -3.98 -3.38
N GLN A 11 -17.69 -3.09 -3.41
CA GLN A 11 -16.34 -3.37 -3.93
C GLN A 11 -15.60 -4.39 -3.06
N TYR A 12 -15.87 -4.42 -1.74
CA TYR A 12 -15.31 -5.40 -0.82
C TYR A 12 -15.94 -6.80 -0.97
N SER A 13 -17.12 -6.91 -1.59
CA SER A 13 -17.78 -8.21 -1.79
C SER A 13 -17.05 -9.13 -2.77
N LEU A 14 -16.16 -8.56 -3.60
CA LEU A 14 -15.31 -9.30 -4.55
C LEU A 14 -13.88 -9.50 -4.03
N TYR A 15 -13.55 -8.94 -2.88
CA TYR A 15 -12.19 -8.99 -2.33
C TYR A 15 -12.00 -10.25 -1.48
N ASP A 16 -10.83 -10.86 -1.62
CA ASP A 16 -10.44 -11.90 -0.69
C ASP A 16 -10.12 -11.27 0.67
N SER A 17 -10.43 -12.01 1.75
CA SER A 17 -10.04 -11.58 3.09
C SER A 17 -8.52 -11.34 3.21
N ILE A 18 -7.72 -12.05 2.41
CA ILE A 18 -6.27 -11.87 2.29
C ILE A 18 -5.89 -10.47 1.79
N ASP A 19 -6.63 -9.91 0.83
CA ASP A 19 -6.31 -8.59 0.26
C ASP A 19 -6.50 -7.50 1.31
N ILE A 20 -7.57 -7.61 2.11
CA ILE A 20 -7.87 -6.69 3.21
C ILE A 20 -6.76 -6.76 4.29
N TRP A 21 -6.32 -7.97 4.63
CA TRP A 21 -5.21 -8.13 5.58
C TRP A 21 -3.90 -7.55 5.04
N LEU A 22 -3.60 -7.76 3.75
CA LEU A 22 -2.43 -7.18 3.10
C LEU A 22 -2.47 -5.65 3.11
N GLU A 23 -3.63 -5.05 2.83
CA GLU A 23 -3.81 -3.60 2.87
C GLU A 23 -3.54 -3.04 4.26
N ILE A 24 -4.09 -3.66 5.30
CA ILE A 24 -3.85 -3.27 6.70
C ILE A 24 -2.36 -3.35 7.03
N ILE A 25 -1.68 -4.43 6.64
CA ILE A 25 -0.23 -4.58 6.84
C ILE A 25 0.53 -3.49 6.08
N ALA A 26 0.18 -3.20 4.82
CA ALA A 26 0.80 -2.16 4.01
C ALA A 26 0.68 -0.78 4.65
N VAL A 27 -0.49 -0.44 5.19
CA VAL A 27 -0.75 0.82 5.90
C VAL A 27 0.09 0.89 7.18
N ILE A 28 0.14 -0.18 7.98
CA ILE A 28 0.96 -0.22 9.21
C ILE A 28 2.44 -0.03 8.88
N PHE A 29 2.97 -0.71 7.85
CA PHE A 29 4.36 -0.55 7.42
C PHE A 29 4.64 0.85 6.86
N GLY A 30 3.68 1.46 6.16
CA GLY A 30 3.77 2.85 5.70
C GLY A 30 3.85 3.85 6.85
N PHE A 31 3.02 3.67 7.89
CA PHE A 31 3.09 4.47 9.12
C PHE A 31 4.41 4.25 9.88
N LEU A 32 4.88 2.99 9.96
CA LEU A 32 6.18 2.66 10.56
C LEU A 32 7.33 3.36 9.82
N SER A 33 7.28 3.42 8.50
CA SER A 33 8.27 4.14 7.66
C SER A 33 8.34 5.62 8.05
N VAL A 34 7.20 6.30 8.19
CA VAL A 34 7.15 7.71 8.63
C VAL A 34 7.72 7.86 10.05
N TRP A 35 7.41 6.92 10.95
CA TRP A 35 7.94 6.96 12.32
C TRP A 35 9.46 6.76 12.36
N PHE A 36 9.99 5.82 11.59
CA PHE A 36 11.44 5.63 11.47
C PHE A 36 12.14 6.84 10.84
N SER A 37 11.43 7.61 9.99
CA SER A 37 11.97 8.79 9.31
C SER A 37 12.20 9.92 10.31
N LYS A 38 11.27 10.06 11.27
CA LYS A 38 11.45 10.93 12.43
C LYS A 38 12.65 10.54 13.29
N ASN A 39 13.02 9.25 13.32
CA ASN A 39 14.10 8.75 14.15
C ASN A 39 15.46 8.69 13.44
N ASN A 40 15.60 9.26 12.23
CA ASN A 40 16.80 9.19 11.37
C ASN A 40 17.33 7.76 11.16
N ASN A 41 16.46 6.75 11.24
CA ASN A 41 16.85 5.36 11.05
C ASN A 41 16.77 4.97 9.58
N VAL A 42 17.80 4.30 9.07
CA VAL A 42 17.84 3.79 7.68
C VAL A 42 16.72 2.76 7.40
N LEU A 43 16.06 2.24 8.46
CA LEU A 43 14.91 1.31 8.40
C LEU A 43 13.63 1.92 7.78
N VAL A 44 13.59 3.23 7.53
CA VAL A 44 12.54 3.90 6.74
C VAL A 44 12.38 3.28 5.37
N PHE A 45 13.50 3.03 4.72
CA PHE A 45 13.52 2.56 3.34
C PHE A 45 13.01 1.12 3.20
N PRO A 46 13.47 0.12 3.97
CA PRO A 46 12.92 -1.23 3.87
C PRO A 46 11.43 -1.29 4.26
N SER A 47 10.99 -0.51 5.25
CA SER A 47 9.56 -0.47 5.62
C SER A 47 8.69 0.21 4.55
N GLY A 48 9.19 1.27 3.90
CA GLY A 48 8.54 1.92 2.76
C GLY A 48 8.49 1.04 1.51
N MET A 49 9.54 0.27 1.23
CA MET A 49 9.59 -0.70 0.13
C MET A 49 8.57 -1.82 0.30
N ILE A 50 8.43 -2.35 1.52
CA ILE A 50 7.44 -3.38 1.83
C ILE A 50 6.03 -2.83 1.63
N SER A 51 5.74 -1.64 2.14
CA SER A 51 4.43 -0.98 1.99
C SER A 51 4.08 -0.75 0.51
N THR A 52 4.97 -0.10 -0.25
CA THR A 52 4.76 0.20 -1.68
C THR A 52 4.66 -1.04 -2.56
N SER A 53 5.39 -2.12 -2.24
CA SER A 53 5.27 -3.41 -2.95
C SER A 53 3.92 -4.06 -2.73
N ILE A 54 3.41 -4.04 -1.49
CA ILE A 54 2.10 -4.61 -1.18
C ILE A 54 0.99 -3.79 -1.86
N PHE A 55 1.09 -2.45 -1.86
CA PHE A 55 0.16 -1.60 -2.60
C PHE A 55 0.22 -1.85 -4.11
N ALA A 56 1.41 -2.00 -4.70
CA ALA A 56 1.54 -2.34 -6.12
C ALA A 56 0.85 -3.67 -6.46
N TYR A 57 0.97 -4.69 -5.59
CA TYR A 57 0.29 -5.98 -5.77
C TYR A 57 -1.23 -5.86 -5.67
N LEU A 58 -1.74 -5.14 -4.66
CA LEU A 58 -3.19 -4.92 -4.48
C LEU A 58 -3.79 -4.16 -5.67
N LEU A 59 -3.13 -3.08 -6.11
CA LEU A 59 -3.57 -2.26 -7.24
C LEU A 59 -3.55 -3.03 -8.57
N LEU A 60 -2.58 -3.94 -8.74
CA LEU A 60 -2.53 -4.84 -9.88
C LEU A 60 -3.72 -5.82 -9.87
N LYS A 61 -4.10 -6.34 -8.70
CA LYS A 61 -5.27 -7.21 -8.53
C LYS A 61 -6.58 -6.47 -8.83
N TRP A 62 -6.63 -5.16 -8.60
CA TRP A 62 -7.80 -4.32 -8.86
C TRP A 62 -7.82 -3.72 -10.27
N GLU A 63 -6.84 -4.05 -11.11
CA GLU A 63 -6.67 -3.49 -12.47
C GLU A 63 -6.55 -1.94 -12.48
N LEU A 64 -6.17 -1.33 -11.35
CA LEU A 64 -5.86 0.10 -11.25
C LEU A 64 -4.42 0.37 -11.68
N PHE A 65 -4.17 0.22 -12.98
CA PHE A 65 -2.83 0.40 -13.54
C PHE A 65 -2.24 1.80 -13.32
N GLY A 66 -3.07 2.85 -13.25
CA GLY A 66 -2.62 4.22 -13.01
C GLY A 66 -1.97 4.41 -11.64
N ASP A 67 -2.66 4.01 -10.58
CA ASP A 67 -2.17 4.12 -9.20
C ASP A 67 -1.03 3.11 -8.92
N MET A 68 -1.04 1.97 -9.60
CA MET A 68 0.04 0.99 -9.55
C MET A 68 1.36 1.60 -10.04
N MET A 69 1.35 2.30 -11.18
CA MET A 69 2.57 2.94 -11.72
C MET A 69 3.17 3.96 -10.75
N ILE A 70 2.32 4.71 -10.03
CA ILE A 70 2.76 5.66 -9.01
C ILE A 70 3.42 4.93 -7.83
N ASN A 71 2.83 3.83 -7.33
CA ASN A 71 3.44 3.04 -6.26
C ASN A 71 4.76 2.40 -6.67
N ILE A 72 4.87 1.92 -7.91
CA ILE A 72 6.13 1.42 -8.47
C ILE A 72 7.19 2.53 -8.54
N TYR A 73 6.81 3.74 -8.96
CA TYR A 73 7.72 4.89 -8.94
C TYR A 73 8.22 5.19 -7.52
N TYR A 74 7.34 5.19 -6.52
CA TYR A 74 7.73 5.38 -5.11
C TYR A 74 8.62 4.26 -4.59
N PHE A 75 8.40 3.02 -5.03
CA PHE A 75 9.28 1.90 -4.71
C PHE A 75 10.71 2.16 -5.20
N PHE A 76 10.88 2.52 -6.48
CA PHE A 76 12.21 2.87 -7.02
C PHE A 76 12.81 4.11 -6.34
N MET A 77 12.00 5.14 -6.09
CA MET A 77 12.46 6.34 -5.39
C MET A 77 12.95 6.01 -3.96
N SER A 78 12.30 5.06 -3.28
CA SER A 78 12.76 4.59 -1.97
C SER A 78 14.09 3.82 -2.04
N ILE A 79 14.39 3.14 -3.16
CA ILE A 79 15.70 2.51 -3.39
C ILE A 79 16.77 3.58 -3.56
N TYR A 80 16.50 4.60 -4.38
CA TYR A 80 17.41 5.73 -4.58
C TYR A 80 17.64 6.54 -3.30
N GLY A 81 16.65 6.66 -2.42
CA GLY A 81 16.80 7.37 -1.15
C GLY A 81 17.63 6.60 -0.11
N TRP A 82 17.68 5.27 -0.19
CA TRP A 82 18.53 4.44 0.69
C TRP A 82 20.00 4.47 0.21
N GLY A 83 20.22 4.40 -1.11
CA GLY A 83 21.56 4.32 -1.72
C GLY A 83 22.50 5.48 -1.43
#